data_AF-A0A926PZ17-F1
#
_entry.id   AF-A0A926PZ17-F1
#
_cell.length_a   1.000
_cell.length_b   1.000
_cell.length_c   1.000
_cell.angle_alpha   90.00
_cell.angle_beta   90.00
_cell.angle_gamma   90.00
#
_symmetry.space_group_name_H-M   'P 1'
#
loop_
_entity.id
_entity.type
_entity.pdbx_description
1 polymer ?
#
loop_
_entity_poly.entity_id
_entity_poly.type
_entity_poly.pdbx_seq_one_letter_code
_entity_poly.pdbx_strand_id
1 'polypeptide(L)'
;MTYTADSALDFVSIARELGTTQGLSLKAGVSNGTELTPTEVRSRMRREGRNFLRRPALNGATIDREGLANNYAVEPTLYYAHFPSPEQARQYALQGAIAVLVVTLTLLTAFAVS
;
A
#
# COMPACT_ATOMS: atom_id res chain seq x y z
N MET A 1 -50.10 -19.15 29.42
CA MET A 1 -48.87 -19.82 28.94
C MET A 1 -47.82 -18.75 28.73
N THR A 2 -46.98 -18.57 29.75
CA THR A 2 -45.96 -17.54 29.86
C THR A 2 -44.75 -17.96 29.00
N TYR A 3 -44.40 -17.13 28.02
CA TYR A 3 -43.14 -17.25 27.29
C TYR A 3 -42.03 -16.72 28.19
N THR A 4 -41.08 -17.57 28.59
CA THR A 4 -39.87 -17.15 29.30
C THR A 4 -38.65 -17.69 28.58
N ALA A 5 -37.82 -16.75 28.16
CA ALA A 5 -36.62 -16.92 27.37
C ALA A 5 -35.56 -17.72 28.14
N ASP A 6 -35.23 -18.91 27.65
CA ASP A 6 -33.97 -19.58 28.01
C ASP A 6 -33.42 -20.40 26.84
N SER A 7 -33.52 -19.82 25.64
CA SER A 7 -32.78 -20.30 24.47
C SER A 7 -31.41 -19.63 24.45
N ALA A 8 -30.62 -19.82 25.52
CA ALA A 8 -29.19 -19.54 25.49
C ALA A 8 -28.56 -20.61 24.58
N LEU A 9 -27.98 -20.17 23.45
CA LEU A 9 -27.25 -21.06 22.55
C LEU A 9 -26.10 -21.69 23.33
N ASP A 10 -26.19 -22.98 23.64
CA ASP A 10 -25.12 -23.73 24.31
C ASP A 10 -24.03 -24.07 23.30
N PHE A 11 -23.04 -23.19 23.21
CA PHE A 11 -21.91 -23.34 22.30
C PHE A 11 -21.10 -24.62 22.56
N VAL A 12 -21.18 -25.20 23.76
CA VAL A 12 -20.44 -26.42 24.13
C VAL A 12 -21.09 -27.66 23.52
N SER A 13 -22.42 -27.77 23.59
CA SER A 13 -23.15 -28.86 22.92
C SER A 13 -23.05 -28.73 21.40
N ILE A 14 -23.16 -27.52 20.87
CA ILE A 14 -22.97 -27.25 19.43
C ILE A 14 -21.57 -27.66 18.98
N ALA A 15 -20.51 -27.28 19.72
CA ALA A 15 -19.14 -27.67 19.38
C ALA A 15 -18.91 -29.20 19.47
N ARG A 16 -19.57 -29.86 20.42
CA ARG A 16 -19.51 -31.32 20.57
C ARG A 16 -20.21 -32.03 19.41
N GLU A 17 -21.37 -31.54 18.99
CA GLU A 17 -22.16 -32.08 17.87
C GLU A 17 -21.45 -31.84 16.52
N LEU A 18 -20.82 -30.68 16.35
CA LEU A 18 -19.94 -30.38 15.21
C LEU A 18 -18.68 -31.27 15.20
N GLY A 19 -18.13 -31.59 16.38
CA GLY A 19 -16.96 -32.47 16.51
C GLY A 19 -17.25 -33.95 16.22
N THR A 20 -18.47 -34.42 16.53
CA THR A 20 -18.88 -35.82 16.31
C THR A 20 -19.42 -36.09 14.90
N THR A 21 -19.94 -35.08 14.20
CA THR A 21 -20.41 -35.20 12.81
C THR A 21 -19.31 -35.15 11.76
N GLN A 22 -18.05 -34.87 12.13
CA GLN A 22 -16.90 -34.92 11.22
C GLN A 22 -16.51 -36.34 10.72
N GLY A 23 -17.18 -37.39 11.22
CA GLY A 23 -17.03 -38.76 10.74
C GLY A 23 -17.85 -39.12 9.50
N LEU A 24 -18.65 -38.21 8.94
CA LEU A 24 -19.26 -38.42 7.63
C LEU A 24 -18.24 -38.05 6.55
N SER A 25 -17.70 -39.08 5.89
CA SER A 25 -17.09 -39.09 4.54
C SER A 25 -16.65 -37.70 4.05
N LEU A 26 -15.34 -37.45 4.01
CA LEU A 26 -14.76 -36.31 3.28
C LEU A 26 -15.27 -36.32 1.83
N LYS A 27 -16.44 -35.72 1.65
CA LYS A 27 -17.13 -35.53 0.39
C LYS A 27 -16.15 -34.71 -0.46
N ALA A 28 -15.92 -35.13 -1.70
CA ALA A 28 -15.26 -34.27 -2.68
C ALA A 28 -15.98 -32.92 -2.66
N GLY A 29 -15.38 -31.90 -2.03
CA GLY A 29 -16.07 -30.67 -1.65
C GLY A 29 -15.66 -30.02 -0.32
N VAL A 30 -14.84 -30.66 0.53
CA VAL A 30 -14.23 -29.98 1.68
C VAL A 30 -13.13 -29.04 1.19
N SER A 31 -13.35 -27.73 1.36
CA SER A 31 -12.40 -26.68 0.95
C SER A 31 -11.08 -26.83 1.70
N ASN A 32 -9.98 -26.82 0.96
CA ASN A 32 -8.61 -26.85 1.48
C ASN A 32 -8.02 -25.44 1.65
N GLY A 33 -8.84 -24.40 1.57
CA GLY A 33 -8.42 -23.00 1.65
C GLY A 33 -7.74 -22.46 0.38
N THR A 34 -7.47 -23.29 -0.64
CA THR A 34 -6.89 -22.79 -1.91
C THR A 34 -7.85 -21.92 -2.71
N GLU A 35 -9.15 -22.04 -2.45
CA GLU A 35 -10.21 -21.19 -3.02
C GLU A 35 -10.11 -19.72 -2.57
N LEU A 36 -9.45 -19.46 -1.43
CA LEU A 36 -9.25 -18.11 -0.90
C LEU A 36 -8.03 -17.42 -1.51
N THR A 37 -7.19 -18.16 -2.25
CA THR A 37 -6.04 -17.55 -2.94
C THR A 37 -6.52 -16.92 -4.25
N PRO A 38 -6.25 -15.62 -4.47
CA PRO A 38 -6.59 -14.99 -5.73
C PRO A 38 -5.95 -15.72 -6.92
N THR A 39 -6.65 -15.77 -8.04
CA THR A 39 -6.17 -16.42 -9.27
C THR A 39 -4.81 -15.89 -9.72
N GLU A 40 -4.56 -14.59 -9.53
CA GLU A 40 -3.27 -13.95 -9.82
C GLU A 40 -2.14 -14.57 -8.99
N VAL A 41 -2.29 -14.60 -7.67
CA VAL A 41 -1.32 -15.17 -6.73
C VAL A 41 -1.07 -16.65 -7.06
N ARG A 42 -2.12 -17.42 -7.30
CA ARG A 42 -2.02 -18.85 -7.65
C ARG A 42 -1.28 -19.08 -8.96
N SER A 43 -1.55 -18.26 -9.98
CA SER A 43 -0.84 -18.31 -11.26
C SER A 43 0.65 -18.01 -11.07
N ARG A 44 0.99 -17.03 -10.23
CA ARG A 44 2.37 -16.67 -9.90
C ARG A 44 3.09 -17.74 -9.09
N MET A 45 2.46 -18.30 -8.05
CA MET A 45 3.03 -19.42 -7.29
C MET A 45 3.41 -20.59 -8.22
N ARG A 46 2.59 -20.89 -9.23
CA ARG A 46 2.89 -21.95 -10.21
C ARG A 46 4.06 -21.61 -11.13
N ARG A 47 4.17 -20.36 -11.59
CA ARG A 47 5.23 -19.92 -12.51
C ARG A 47 6.57 -19.66 -11.80
N GLU A 48 6.53 -19.03 -10.64
CA GLU A 48 7.69 -18.45 -9.95
C GLU A 48 8.12 -19.28 -8.73
N GLY A 49 7.31 -20.26 -8.31
CA GLY A 49 7.62 -21.17 -7.21
C GLY A 49 7.83 -20.41 -5.90
N ARG A 50 9.03 -20.49 -5.32
CA ARG A 50 9.37 -19.79 -4.06
C ARG A 50 9.68 -18.29 -4.24
N ASN A 51 9.82 -17.82 -5.48
CA ASN A 51 10.23 -16.45 -5.76
C ASN A 51 9.07 -15.45 -5.86
N PHE A 52 7.81 -15.91 -5.82
CA PHE A 52 6.64 -15.04 -5.95
C PHE A 52 6.55 -13.97 -4.84
N LEU A 53 7.11 -14.26 -3.65
CA LEU A 53 7.24 -13.34 -2.52
C LEU A 53 8.54 -12.52 -2.52
N ARG A 54 9.38 -12.63 -3.54
CA ARG A 54 10.63 -11.86 -3.65
C ARG A 54 10.64 -10.87 -4.78
N ARG A 55 9.82 -11.10 -5.80
CA ARG A 55 9.74 -10.24 -6.98
C ARG A 55 8.31 -9.75 -7.13
N PRO A 56 8.07 -8.45 -7.31
CA PRO A 56 6.76 -7.94 -7.67
C PRO A 56 6.39 -8.31 -9.12
N ALA A 57 5.11 -8.44 -9.40
CA ALA A 57 4.61 -8.65 -10.78
C ALA A 57 4.82 -7.41 -11.66
N LEU A 58 4.91 -6.23 -11.05
CA LEU A 58 5.16 -4.94 -11.69
C LEU A 58 6.50 -4.37 -11.20
N ASN A 59 7.34 -3.89 -12.11
CA ASN A 59 8.59 -3.21 -11.73
C ASN A 59 8.25 -1.91 -10.99
N GLY A 60 8.89 -1.70 -9.82
CA GLY A 60 8.60 -0.53 -8.98
C GLY A 60 7.33 -0.65 -8.14
N ALA A 61 6.73 -1.84 -8.04
CA ALA A 61 5.70 -2.13 -7.04
C ALA A 61 6.29 -2.93 -5.85
N THR A 62 5.61 -2.89 -4.71
CA THR A 62 5.87 -3.83 -3.61
C THR A 62 4.88 -4.98 -3.67
N ILE A 63 5.14 -6.03 -2.90
CA ILE A 63 4.24 -7.19 -2.75
C ILE A 63 3.85 -7.31 -1.29
N ASP A 64 2.61 -7.70 -1.04
CA ASP A 64 2.12 -8.03 0.29
C ASP A 64 2.55 -9.44 0.73
N ARG A 65 2.05 -9.89 1.88
CA ARG A 65 2.39 -11.20 2.45
C ARG A 65 1.68 -12.33 1.71
N GLU A 66 0.59 -12.00 1.05
CA GLU A 66 -0.26 -12.86 0.25
C GLU A 66 0.33 -13.06 -1.16
N GLY A 67 1.25 -12.20 -1.59
CA GLY A 67 1.92 -12.24 -2.90
C GLY A 67 1.22 -11.42 -3.98
N LEU A 68 0.28 -10.56 -3.61
CA LEU A 68 -0.38 -9.60 -4.48
C LEU A 68 0.50 -8.36 -4.66
N ALA A 69 0.48 -7.78 -5.86
CA ALA A 69 1.14 -6.51 -6.10
C ALA A 69 0.37 -5.38 -5.41
N ASN A 70 1.05 -4.56 -4.63
CA ASN A 70 0.47 -3.37 -4.01
C ASN A 70 0.27 -2.28 -5.05
N ASN A 71 -0.89 -1.61 -5.02
CA ASN A 71 -1.16 -0.41 -5.82
C ASN A 71 -0.77 0.89 -5.08
N TYR A 72 0.12 0.78 -4.09
CA TYR A 72 0.66 1.92 -3.37
C TYR A 72 1.97 2.38 -4.01
N ALA A 73 2.22 3.69 -3.98
CA ALA A 73 3.47 4.24 -4.45
C ALA A 73 4.64 3.70 -3.60
N VAL A 74 5.76 3.38 -4.24
CA VAL A 74 7.02 3.14 -3.53
C VAL A 74 7.50 4.46 -2.97
N GLU A 75 7.62 4.53 -1.65
CA GLU A 75 8.19 5.70 -1.00
C GLU A 75 9.66 5.85 -1.43
N PRO A 76 10.03 7.00 -2.03
CA PRO A 76 11.42 7.25 -2.35
C PRO A 76 12.23 7.35 -1.06
N THR A 77 13.52 7.00 -1.14
CA THR A 77 14.43 7.20 -0.02
C THR A 77 14.48 8.67 0.37
N LEU A 78 14.23 8.96 1.66
CA LEU A 78 14.27 10.32 2.18
C LEU A 78 15.70 10.88 2.06
N TYR A 79 15.84 12.04 1.42
CA TYR A 79 17.09 12.78 1.36
C TYR A 79 16.96 14.07 2.16
N TYR A 80 17.97 14.37 2.99
CA TYR A 80 18.00 15.61 3.76
C TYR A 80 18.55 16.74 2.90
N ALA A 81 17.97 17.93 3.03
CA ALA A 81 18.54 19.13 2.46
C ALA A 81 19.77 19.54 3.28
N HIS A 82 20.87 19.84 2.59
CA HIS A 82 22.05 20.42 3.21
C HIS A 82 21.95 21.95 3.17
N PHE A 83 22.39 22.59 4.25
CA PHE A 83 22.53 24.05 4.27
C PHE A 83 23.52 24.47 3.17
N PRO A 84 23.27 25.57 2.43
CA PRO A 84 24.15 25.98 1.35
C PRO A 84 25.56 26.30 1.84
N SER A 85 26.56 25.96 1.04
CA SER A 85 27.93 26.43 1.30
C SER A 85 28.01 27.96 1.17
N PRO A 86 29.04 28.61 1.77
CA PRO A 86 29.21 30.06 1.63
C PRO A 86 29.26 30.54 0.17
N GLU A 87 29.86 29.74 -0.72
CA GLU A 87 29.91 30.04 -2.15
C GLU A 87 28.53 29.94 -2.81
N GLN A 88 27.75 28.90 -2.48
CA GLN A 88 26.36 28.76 -2.96
C GLN A 88 25.48 29.92 -2.45
N ALA A 89 25.65 30.31 -1.19
CA ALA A 89 24.92 31.44 -0.61
C ALA A 89 25.23 32.76 -1.35
N ARG A 90 26.49 32.99 -1.70
CA ARG A 90 26.89 34.16 -2.50
C ARG A 90 26.28 34.15 -3.90
N GLN A 91 26.26 32.99 -4.56
CA GLN A 91 25.64 32.84 -5.88
C GLN A 91 24.13 33.09 -5.82
N TYR A 92 23.44 32.60 -4.79
CA TYR A 92 22.02 32.90 -4.58
C TYR A 92 21.77 34.37 -4.30
N ALA A 93 22.64 35.05 -3.53
CA ALA A 93 22.54 36.48 -3.32
C ALA A 93 22.68 37.27 -4.63
N LEU A 94 23.60 36.86 -5.51
CA LEU A 94 23.78 37.47 -6.83
C LEU A 94 22.56 37.23 -7.74
N GLN A 95 22.02 36.01 -7.77
CA GLN A 95 20.78 35.71 -8.50
C GLN A 95 19.60 36.54 -7.99
N GLY A 96 19.47 36.69 -6.67
CA GLY A 96 18.46 37.55 -6.05
C GLY A 96 18.61 39.02 -6.47
N ALA A 97 19.84 39.55 -6.47
CA ALA A 97 20.11 40.92 -6.90
C ALA A 97 19.71 41.15 -8.37
N ILE A 98 20.03 40.19 -9.26
CA ILE A 98 19.63 40.25 -10.67
C ILE A 98 18.10 40.21 -10.80
N ALA A 99 17.43 39.32 -10.08
CA ALA A 99 15.98 39.21 -10.09
C ALA A 99 15.30 40.51 -9.65
N VAL A 100 15.79 41.13 -8.58
CA VAL A 100 15.29 42.44 -8.11
C VAL A 100 15.47 43.51 -9.18
N LEU A 101 16.64 43.57 -9.84
CA LEU A 101 16.91 44.53 -10.92
C LEU A 101 15.92 44.34 -12.08
N VAL A 102 15.67 43.10 -12.50
CA VAL A 102 14.72 42.80 -13.58
C VAL A 102 13.30 43.23 -13.20
N VAL A 103 12.87 42.96 -11.97
CA VAL A 103 11.53 43.34 -11.48
C VAL A 103 11.40 44.87 -11.37
N THR A 104 12.40 45.57 -10.84
CA THR A 104 12.34 47.03 -10.74
C THR A 104 12.34 47.69 -12.12
N LEU A 105 13.16 47.19 -13.05
CA LEU A 105 13.21 47.71 -14.41
C LEU A 105 11.87 47.51 -15.14
N THR A 106 11.24 46.35 -15.00
CA THR A 106 9.92 46.09 -15.61
C THR A 106 8.85 46.99 -15.02
N LEU A 107 8.81 47.20 -13.70
CA LEU A 107 7.89 48.13 -13.06
C LEU A 107 8.09 49.57 -13.55
N LEU A 108 9.33 50.06 -13.57
CA LEU A 108 9.65 51.40 -14.06
C LEU A 108 9.25 51.59 -15.52
N THR A 109 9.49 50.58 -16.35
CA THR A 109 9.09 50.60 -17.77
C THR A 109 7.57 50.68 -17.91
N ALA A 110 6.83 49.89 -17.14
CA ALA A 110 5.37 49.90 -17.16
C ALA A 110 4.79 51.27 -16.76
N PHE A 111 5.36 51.91 -15.73
CA PHE A 111 4.98 53.27 -15.35
C PHE A 111 5.34 54.33 -16.41
N ALA A 112 6.45 54.15 -17.13
CA ALA A 112 6.90 55.12 -18.13
C ALA A 112 6.03 55.13 -19.40
N VAL A 113 5.36 54.02 -19.72
CA VAL A 113 4.51 53.86 -20.92
C VAL A 113 3.01 53.95 -20.64
N SER A 114 2.61 54.09 -19.37
CA SER A 114 1.22 54.30 -18.94
C SER A 114 0.81 55.76 -19.05
#